data_AF-A0AAE7KYC8-F1
#
_entry.id   AF-A0AAE7KYC8-F1
#
_cell.length_a   1.000
_cell.length_b   1.000
_cell.length_c   1.000
_cell.angle_alpha   90.00
_cell.angle_beta   90.00
_cell.angle_gamma   90.00
#
_symmetry.space_group_name_H-M   'P 1'
#
loop_
_entity.id
_entity.type
_entity.pdbx_description
1 polymer ?
#
loop_
_entity_poly.entity_id
_entity_poly.type
_entity_poly.pdbx_seq_one_letter_code
_entity_poly.pdbx_strand_id
1 'polypeptide(L)'
;MSLPHLSLTDARHLHLAAQGLLKKTRRRATPADILATITRMSLLQIDTINIVARSPYLVLFSRLGDYSPQWLDDSLHCGELMEYWAHEACFLPRSDFMLIRHRMLAPENMGWKYKAAWMQEHVHEIEQLLHHIQQNGPVRSADFEHPRKGTSGWWEWKPQKRHLEGLFTAGRVMVVERRNFQRVYDVTHRVMPHWDDERDLLSQTQAETAMLDNSARSLGIFREPWLADYYRLKRPELKNWRDVRAEQRKIIPVDVERLGPMWLHSDLLPLLEQAKAGKLTATHSAVLSPFDPVVWDRKRAEQLFDFNYRLECYTPAPKRQYGYFVLPLLHRGQLVGRMDAKMHRKTGVLEIISLWLQDGVKPGITLQRGVFQAIDDFARWQQATRVTLGRYPDSLFVDCRDGWEIAPAR
;
A
#
# COMPACT_ATOMS: atom_id res chain seq x y z
N MET A 1 23.94 1.20 -29.68
CA MET A 1 23.41 2.51 -29.27
C MET A 1 23.91 2.80 -27.87
N SER A 2 24.30 4.04 -27.57
CA SER A 2 24.70 4.42 -26.22
C SER A 2 23.51 4.27 -25.27
N LEU A 3 23.79 3.79 -24.07
CA LEU A 3 22.80 3.59 -23.02
C LEU A 3 22.24 4.97 -22.58
N PRO A 4 20.91 5.15 -22.46
CA PRO A 4 20.35 6.40 -21.97
C PRO A 4 20.86 6.74 -20.56
N HIS A 5 21.41 7.93 -20.39
CA HIS A 5 21.85 8.46 -19.10
C HIS A 5 20.78 9.40 -18.52
N LEU A 6 20.43 9.23 -17.26
CA LEU A 6 19.37 9.95 -16.56
C LEU A 6 19.90 10.61 -15.30
N SER A 7 19.42 11.83 -15.01
CA SER A 7 19.60 12.43 -13.70
C SER A 7 18.84 11.64 -12.62
N LEU A 8 19.25 11.75 -11.36
CA LEU A 8 18.47 11.14 -10.27
C LEU A 8 17.04 11.72 -10.19
N THR A 9 16.88 13.00 -10.54
CA THR A 9 15.58 13.68 -10.60
C THR A 9 14.66 13.04 -11.64
N ASP A 10 15.17 12.73 -12.83
CA ASP A 10 14.38 12.08 -13.88
C ASP A 10 14.00 10.65 -13.48
N ALA A 11 14.90 9.91 -12.84
CA ALA A 11 14.59 8.59 -12.30
C ALA A 11 13.46 8.64 -11.26
N ARG A 12 13.48 9.63 -10.34
CA ARG A 12 12.39 9.87 -9.39
C ARG A 12 11.09 10.19 -10.11
N HIS A 13 11.12 11.05 -11.13
CA HIS A 13 9.95 11.41 -11.91
C HIS A 13 9.36 10.20 -12.65
N LEU A 14 10.18 9.36 -13.27
CA LEU A 14 9.75 8.14 -13.94
C LEU A 14 9.12 7.16 -12.95
N HIS A 15 9.73 6.97 -11.77
CA HIS A 15 9.16 6.14 -10.70
C HIS A 15 7.79 6.67 -10.22
N LEU A 16 7.69 7.97 -9.93
CA LEU A 16 6.45 8.60 -9.51
C LEU A 16 5.40 8.59 -10.64
N ALA A 17 5.83 8.63 -11.89
CA ALA A 17 4.94 8.43 -13.02
C ALA A 17 4.35 7.04 -12.98
N ALA A 18 5.14 5.97 -12.84
CA ALA A 18 4.60 4.61 -12.71
C ALA A 18 3.63 4.46 -11.53
N GLN A 19 3.88 5.15 -10.42
CA GLN A 19 3.04 5.14 -9.22
C GLN A 19 1.80 6.06 -9.26
N GLY A 20 1.62 6.85 -10.32
CA GLY A 20 0.48 7.78 -10.45
C GLY A 20 0.60 9.05 -9.61
N LEU A 21 1.83 9.44 -9.26
CA LEU A 21 2.15 10.57 -8.38
C LEU A 21 2.92 11.71 -9.06
N LEU A 22 3.28 11.58 -10.35
CA LEU A 22 4.03 12.63 -11.05
C LEU A 22 3.27 13.98 -11.09
N LYS A 23 1.96 13.92 -11.34
CA LYS A 23 1.07 15.08 -11.49
C LYS A 23 -0.23 14.84 -10.72
N LYS A 24 -0.79 15.89 -10.13
CA LYS A 24 -2.11 15.84 -9.49
C LYS A 24 -3.19 15.59 -10.55
N THR A 25 -4.09 14.66 -10.29
CA THR A 25 -5.28 14.45 -11.13
C THR A 25 -6.18 15.69 -11.03
N ARG A 26 -6.57 16.27 -12.18
CA ARG A 26 -7.39 17.50 -12.24
C ARG A 26 -8.89 17.24 -12.24
N ARG A 27 -9.31 16.05 -12.68
CA ARG A 27 -10.72 15.65 -12.66
C ARG A 27 -11.09 15.07 -11.30
N ARG A 28 -12.39 15.09 -10.96
CA ARG A 28 -12.91 14.37 -9.80
C ARG A 28 -12.73 12.86 -9.99
N ALA A 29 -12.46 12.17 -8.89
CA ALA A 29 -12.39 10.72 -8.86
C ALA A 29 -13.78 10.11 -9.07
N THR A 30 -13.80 8.89 -9.59
CA THR A 30 -14.99 8.06 -9.82
C THR A 30 -14.77 6.68 -9.17
N PRO A 31 -15.82 5.89 -8.91
CA PRO A 31 -15.65 4.55 -8.31
C PRO A 31 -14.67 3.65 -9.08
N ALA A 32 -14.70 3.69 -10.41
CA ALA A 32 -13.81 2.89 -11.27
C ALA A 32 -12.31 3.22 -11.09
N ASP A 33 -11.98 4.39 -10.54
CA ASP A 33 -10.59 4.78 -10.30
C ASP A 33 -9.93 3.99 -9.16
N ILE A 34 -10.71 3.37 -8.28
CA ILE A 34 -10.20 2.50 -7.21
C ILE A 34 -9.46 1.31 -7.82
N LEU A 35 -10.18 0.49 -8.61
CA LEU A 35 -9.58 -0.67 -9.26
C LEU A 35 -8.45 -0.24 -10.19
N ALA A 36 -8.62 0.81 -10.98
CA ALA A 36 -7.57 1.29 -11.88
C ALA A 36 -6.28 1.70 -11.14
N THR A 37 -6.41 2.35 -9.97
CA THR A 37 -5.26 2.75 -9.16
C THR A 37 -4.59 1.56 -8.50
N ILE A 38 -5.36 0.60 -7.98
CA ILE A 38 -4.81 -0.62 -7.39
C ILE A 38 -4.13 -1.49 -8.45
N THR A 39 -4.74 -1.68 -9.63
CA THR A 39 -4.13 -2.40 -10.76
C THR A 39 -2.83 -1.74 -11.22
N ARG A 40 -2.78 -0.39 -11.25
CA ARG A 40 -1.55 0.36 -11.56
C ARG A 40 -0.43 0.02 -10.58
N MET A 41 -0.73 0.04 -9.28
CA MET A 41 0.23 -0.34 -8.22
C MET A 41 0.37 -1.87 -8.07
N SER A 42 -0.44 -2.66 -8.77
CA SER A 42 -0.68 -4.09 -8.62
C SER A 42 -1.24 -4.55 -7.27
N LEU A 43 -0.92 -3.87 -6.18
CA LEU A 43 -1.39 -4.21 -4.84
C LEU A 43 -1.47 -2.99 -3.93
N LEU A 44 -2.40 -3.03 -2.98
CA LEU A 44 -2.61 -1.98 -1.99
C LEU A 44 -2.53 -2.57 -0.59
N GLN A 45 -1.49 -2.22 0.16
CA GLN A 45 -1.30 -2.74 1.52
C GLN A 45 -2.42 -2.27 2.47
N ILE A 46 -2.89 -3.21 3.29
CA ILE A 46 -3.86 -3.00 4.35
C ILE A 46 -3.09 -2.86 5.67
N ASP A 47 -3.32 -1.74 6.36
CA ASP A 47 -2.86 -1.53 7.73
C ASP A 47 -4.02 -1.03 8.60
N THR A 48 -4.06 -1.48 9.85
CA THR A 48 -5.18 -1.23 10.77
C THR A 48 -5.05 0.06 11.57
N ILE A 49 -3.86 0.68 11.62
CA ILE A 49 -3.62 1.88 12.44
C ILE A 49 -4.50 3.03 11.93
N ASN A 50 -5.25 3.66 12.83
CA ASN A 50 -6.24 4.67 12.48
C ASN A 50 -6.08 5.98 13.28
N ILE A 51 -4.83 6.46 13.40
CA ILE A 51 -4.52 7.73 14.07
C ILE A 51 -4.96 8.94 13.23
N VAL A 52 -4.72 8.89 11.92
CA VAL A 52 -5.21 9.88 10.95
C VAL A 52 -6.20 9.24 9.99
N ALA A 53 -5.76 8.25 9.22
CA ALA A 53 -6.57 7.35 8.42
C ALA A 53 -5.80 6.03 8.30
N ARG A 54 -6.53 4.95 8.01
CA ARG A 54 -5.91 3.66 7.68
C ARG A 54 -5.19 3.78 6.34
N SER A 55 -4.03 3.13 6.25
CA SER A 55 -3.13 3.22 5.10
C SER A 55 -3.78 3.05 3.72
N PRO A 56 -4.62 2.02 3.44
CA PRO A 56 -5.13 1.81 2.10
C PRO A 56 -5.91 3.02 1.57
N TYR A 57 -6.69 3.66 2.44
CA TYR A 57 -7.46 4.84 2.05
C TYR A 57 -6.56 6.06 1.78
N LEU A 58 -5.51 6.24 2.57
CA LEU A 58 -4.54 7.33 2.41
C LEU A 58 -3.67 7.18 1.16
N VAL A 59 -3.25 5.95 0.84
CA VAL A 59 -2.51 5.68 -0.41
C VAL A 59 -3.37 6.05 -1.61
N LEU A 60 -4.66 5.65 -1.63
CA LEU A 60 -5.59 6.04 -2.69
C LEU A 60 -5.81 7.57 -2.73
N PHE A 61 -6.01 8.22 -1.58
CA PHE A 61 -6.20 9.68 -1.48
C PHE A 61 -5.04 10.44 -2.15
N SER A 62 -3.80 10.03 -1.89
CA SER A 62 -2.63 10.72 -2.46
C SER A 62 -2.54 10.66 -4.00
N ARG A 63 -3.22 9.71 -4.65
CA ARG A 63 -3.34 9.61 -6.13
C ARG A 63 -4.63 10.22 -6.67
N LEU A 64 -5.74 10.00 -5.97
CA LEU A 64 -7.09 10.32 -6.44
C LEU A 64 -7.58 11.71 -6.01
N GLY A 65 -6.98 12.28 -4.96
CA GLY A 65 -7.53 13.45 -4.28
C GLY A 65 -8.74 13.08 -3.46
N ASP A 66 -9.68 14.00 -3.31
CA ASP A 66 -10.93 13.78 -2.58
C ASP A 66 -11.81 12.71 -3.29
N TYR A 67 -12.06 11.60 -2.59
CA TYR A 67 -12.87 10.48 -3.05
C TYR A 67 -13.58 9.84 -1.85
N SER A 68 -14.71 9.16 -2.11
CA SER A 68 -15.44 8.44 -1.05
C SER A 68 -14.69 7.17 -0.63
N PRO A 69 -14.29 7.02 0.65
CA PRO A 69 -13.66 5.80 1.15
C PRO A 69 -14.50 4.54 0.93
N GLN A 70 -15.83 4.67 0.89
CA GLN A 70 -16.77 3.58 0.67
C GLN A 70 -16.51 2.84 -0.65
N TRP A 71 -15.99 3.52 -1.68
CA TRP A 71 -15.72 2.89 -2.97
C TRP A 71 -14.67 1.77 -2.89
N LEU A 72 -13.72 1.83 -1.95
CA LEU A 72 -12.78 0.72 -1.74
C LEU A 72 -13.49 -0.50 -1.15
N ASP A 73 -14.38 -0.27 -0.19
CA ASP A 73 -15.14 -1.35 0.45
C ASP A 73 -16.15 -1.96 -0.55
N ASP A 74 -16.76 -1.13 -1.40
CA ASP A 74 -17.66 -1.56 -2.49
C ASP A 74 -16.92 -2.39 -3.54
N SER A 75 -15.72 -1.98 -3.98
CA SER A 75 -14.92 -2.76 -4.94
C SER A 75 -14.53 -4.14 -4.41
N LEU A 76 -14.34 -4.29 -3.09
CA LEU A 76 -14.18 -5.61 -2.47
C LEU A 76 -15.50 -6.39 -2.49
N HIS A 77 -16.59 -5.77 -2.05
CA HIS A 77 -17.91 -6.38 -1.92
C HIS A 77 -18.48 -6.88 -3.26
N CYS A 78 -18.41 -6.04 -4.30
CA CYS A 78 -18.85 -6.38 -5.66
C CYS A 78 -17.88 -7.32 -6.37
N GLY A 79 -16.69 -7.53 -5.80
CA GLY A 79 -15.76 -8.54 -6.29
C GLY A 79 -14.83 -8.11 -7.40
N GLU A 80 -14.55 -6.82 -7.50
CA GLU A 80 -13.45 -6.33 -8.34
C GLU A 80 -12.09 -6.59 -7.67
N LEU A 81 -12.08 -6.60 -6.34
CA LEU A 81 -10.90 -6.82 -5.52
C LEU A 81 -11.03 -8.11 -4.69
N MET A 82 -9.90 -8.57 -4.19
CA MET A 82 -9.79 -9.60 -3.15
C MET A 82 -8.77 -9.20 -2.10
N GLU A 83 -8.83 -9.82 -0.91
CA GLU A 83 -7.79 -9.70 0.10
C GLU A 83 -6.89 -10.93 0.12
N TYR A 84 -5.58 -10.74 0.07
CA TYR A 84 -4.64 -11.81 0.36
C TYR A 84 -3.25 -11.32 0.77
N TRP A 85 -2.35 -12.26 1.07
CA TRP A 85 -0.95 -12.01 1.40
C TRP A 85 -0.10 -11.84 0.14
N ALA A 86 0.30 -10.59 -0.15
CA ALA A 86 1.26 -10.22 -1.19
C ALA A 86 2.52 -9.58 -0.56
N HIS A 87 2.66 -8.25 -0.56
CA HIS A 87 3.71 -7.56 0.22
C HIS A 87 3.52 -7.80 1.72
N GLU A 88 2.30 -7.52 2.18
CA GLU A 88 1.73 -7.97 3.46
C GLU A 88 0.25 -8.31 3.21
N ALA A 89 -0.66 -8.06 4.15
CA ALA A 89 -2.08 -8.10 3.84
C ALA A 89 -2.39 -6.99 2.83
N CYS A 90 -2.98 -7.34 1.68
CA CYS A 90 -3.21 -6.41 0.59
C CYS A 90 -4.61 -6.59 0.00
N PHE A 91 -5.16 -5.50 -0.53
CA PHE A 91 -6.15 -5.57 -1.61
C PHE A 91 -5.41 -5.83 -2.93
N LEU A 92 -5.95 -6.73 -3.73
CA LEU A 92 -5.44 -7.15 -5.04
C LEU A 92 -6.61 -7.15 -6.03
N PRO A 93 -6.39 -6.87 -7.33
CA PRO A 93 -7.39 -7.17 -8.35
C PRO A 93 -7.83 -8.64 -8.24
N ARG A 94 -9.12 -8.93 -8.36
CA ARG A 94 -9.61 -10.32 -8.27
C ARG A 94 -8.98 -11.23 -9.33
N SER A 95 -8.64 -10.68 -10.50
CA SER A 95 -7.91 -11.39 -11.56
C SER A 95 -6.58 -11.97 -11.08
N ASP A 96 -5.96 -11.37 -10.05
CA ASP A 96 -4.66 -11.79 -9.54
C ASP A 96 -4.76 -13.00 -8.61
N PHE A 97 -5.95 -13.60 -8.45
CA PHE A 97 -6.14 -14.85 -7.73
C PHE A 97 -5.21 -15.95 -8.28
N MET A 98 -5.07 -16.04 -9.60
CA MET A 98 -4.15 -16.97 -10.26
C MET A 98 -2.69 -16.79 -9.83
N LEU A 99 -2.29 -15.56 -9.50
CA LEU A 99 -0.93 -15.25 -9.07
C LEU A 99 -0.70 -15.79 -7.66
N ILE A 100 -1.67 -15.65 -6.77
CA ILE A 100 -1.49 -16.01 -5.35
C ILE A 100 -1.93 -17.44 -5.01
N ARG A 101 -2.66 -18.13 -5.90
CA ARG A 101 -3.29 -19.43 -5.60
C ARG A 101 -2.28 -20.50 -5.19
N HIS A 102 -1.10 -20.54 -5.81
CA HIS A 102 -0.02 -21.46 -5.42
C HIS A 102 0.38 -21.31 -3.93
N ARG A 103 0.31 -20.10 -3.36
CA ARG A 103 0.59 -19.85 -1.93
C ARG A 103 -0.52 -20.36 -1.02
N MET A 104 -1.77 -20.33 -1.48
CA MET A 104 -2.91 -20.87 -0.75
C MET A 104 -2.87 -22.40 -0.69
N LEU A 105 -2.40 -23.03 -1.77
CA LEU A 105 -2.27 -24.49 -1.90
C LEU A 105 -1.08 -25.06 -1.13
N ALA A 106 -0.09 -24.23 -0.80
CA ALA A 106 1.07 -24.59 0.03
C ALA A 106 1.20 -23.66 1.25
N PRO A 107 0.18 -23.59 2.14
CA PRO A 107 0.11 -22.60 3.21
C PRO A 107 1.19 -22.78 4.27
N GLU A 108 1.78 -23.96 4.42
CA GLU A 108 2.93 -24.23 5.28
C GLU A 108 4.15 -23.35 4.96
N ASN A 109 4.28 -22.89 3.71
CA ASN A 109 5.37 -21.99 3.29
C ASN A 109 5.17 -20.52 3.73
N MET A 110 3.99 -20.19 4.28
CA MET A 110 3.60 -18.84 4.71
C MET A 110 4.13 -18.47 6.10
N GLY A 111 4.88 -19.37 6.75
CA GLY A 111 5.52 -19.10 8.04
C GLY A 111 4.51 -18.84 9.14
N TRP A 112 4.70 -17.78 9.94
CA TRP A 112 3.83 -17.47 11.09
C TRP A 112 2.36 -17.23 10.72
N LYS A 113 2.06 -16.93 9.44
CA LYS A 113 0.71 -16.70 8.89
C LYS A 113 -0.13 -17.99 8.84
N TYR A 114 0.50 -19.16 8.96
CA TYR A 114 -0.17 -20.46 9.01
C TYR A 114 0.46 -21.37 10.06
N LYS A 115 -0.37 -21.97 10.93
CA LYS A 115 0.12 -22.86 11.99
C LYS A 115 -0.42 -24.28 11.77
N ALA A 116 0.33 -25.10 11.04
CA ALA A 116 -0.10 -26.45 10.66
C ALA A 116 -0.54 -27.32 11.86
N ALA A 117 0.22 -27.30 12.96
CA ALA A 117 -0.12 -28.04 14.18
C ALA A 117 -1.51 -27.68 14.73
N TRP A 118 -1.89 -26.41 14.70
CA TRP A 118 -3.22 -25.96 15.15
C TRP A 118 -4.33 -26.45 14.21
N MET A 119 -4.08 -26.41 12.90
CA MET A 119 -5.06 -26.87 11.91
C MET A 119 -5.31 -28.37 12.03
N GLN A 120 -4.28 -29.14 12.40
CA GLN A 120 -4.38 -30.58 12.67
C GLN A 120 -5.10 -30.86 14.00
N GLU A 121 -4.71 -30.16 15.07
CA GLU A 121 -5.30 -30.30 16.40
C GLU A 121 -6.81 -30.02 16.41
N HIS A 122 -7.25 -28.98 15.70
CA HIS A 122 -8.65 -28.54 15.68
C HIS A 122 -9.39 -28.92 14.39
N VAL A 123 -8.96 -29.96 13.67
CA VAL A 123 -9.50 -30.33 12.36
C VAL A 123 -11.03 -30.49 12.35
N HIS A 124 -11.60 -31.10 13.39
CA HIS A 124 -13.05 -31.32 13.49
C HIS A 124 -13.82 -30.00 13.61
N GLU A 125 -13.37 -29.07 14.48
CA GLU A 125 -14.01 -27.76 14.65
C GLU A 125 -13.90 -26.92 13.38
N ILE A 126 -12.76 -27.00 12.68
CA ILE A 126 -12.51 -26.27 11.44
C ILE A 126 -13.44 -26.76 10.32
N GLU A 127 -13.63 -28.07 10.18
CA GLU A 127 -14.56 -28.62 9.18
C GLU A 127 -16.03 -28.32 9.53
N GLN A 128 -16.40 -28.34 10.82
CA GLN A 128 -17.73 -27.86 11.26
C GLN A 128 -17.94 -26.38 10.92
N LEU A 129 -16.93 -25.54 11.14
CA LEU A 129 -16.98 -24.11 10.79
C LEU A 129 -17.15 -23.91 9.28
N LEU A 130 -16.41 -24.65 8.46
CA LEU A 130 -16.57 -24.61 7.01
C LEU A 130 -17.97 -25.04 6.58
N HIS A 131 -18.50 -26.13 7.13
CA HIS A 131 -19.86 -26.58 6.85
C HIS A 131 -20.90 -25.54 7.27
N HIS A 132 -20.72 -24.90 8.41
CA HIS A 132 -21.58 -23.82 8.86
C HIS A 132 -21.59 -22.65 7.88
N ILE A 133 -20.41 -22.19 7.41
CA ILE A 133 -20.30 -21.14 6.39
C ILE A 133 -21.00 -21.60 5.10
N GLN A 134 -20.79 -22.86 4.69
CA GLN A 134 -21.40 -23.48 3.50
C GLN A 134 -22.93 -23.52 3.54
N GLN A 135 -23.55 -23.63 4.72
CA GLN A 135 -25.00 -23.68 4.85
C GLN A 135 -25.63 -22.32 5.14
N ASN A 136 -24.98 -21.49 5.96
CA ASN A 136 -25.59 -20.30 6.57
C ASN A 136 -25.09 -18.99 5.96
N GLY A 137 -24.05 -19.04 5.13
CA GLY A 137 -23.50 -17.86 4.47
C GLY A 137 -22.23 -17.30 5.16
N PRO A 138 -21.79 -16.11 4.73
CA PRO A 138 -20.55 -15.51 5.22
C PRO A 138 -20.56 -15.17 6.71
N VAL A 139 -19.42 -15.28 7.38
CA VAL A 139 -19.28 -15.06 8.83
C VAL A 139 -18.09 -14.15 9.19
N ARG A 140 -18.15 -13.52 10.35
CA ARG A 140 -17.02 -12.84 11.01
C ARG A 140 -16.63 -13.58 12.27
N SER A 141 -15.40 -13.38 12.70
CA SER A 141 -14.94 -13.86 14.03
C SER A 141 -15.78 -13.32 15.20
N ALA A 142 -16.45 -12.18 15.02
CA ALA A 142 -17.32 -11.57 16.00
C ALA A 142 -18.69 -12.26 16.16
N ASP A 143 -19.17 -12.99 15.14
CA ASP A 143 -20.52 -13.57 15.13
C ASP A 143 -20.64 -14.80 16.06
N PHE A 144 -19.53 -15.38 16.50
CA PHE A 144 -19.49 -16.47 17.46
C PHE A 144 -19.59 -15.94 18.91
N GLU A 145 -20.36 -16.56 19.79
CA GLU A 145 -20.59 -16.04 21.16
C GLU A 145 -19.32 -16.02 22.04
N HIS A 146 -19.33 -15.15 23.07
CA HIS A 146 -18.39 -15.23 24.19
C HIS A 146 -18.94 -16.21 25.24
N PRO A 147 -18.11 -17.08 25.85
CA PRO A 147 -18.51 -17.76 27.06
C PRO A 147 -18.84 -16.73 28.14
N ARG A 148 -20.01 -16.85 28.80
CA ARG A 148 -20.39 -15.98 29.92
C ARG A 148 -19.35 -16.09 31.05
N LYS A 149 -19.07 -14.98 31.74
CA LYS A 149 -18.26 -14.95 32.96
C LYS A 149 -18.88 -15.88 34.01
N GLY A 150 -18.17 -16.92 34.46
CA GLY A 150 -18.56 -17.70 35.63
C GLY A 150 -18.31 -19.21 35.57
N THR A 151 -18.05 -19.79 34.40
CA THR A 151 -17.67 -21.21 34.29
C THR A 151 -16.14 -21.33 34.26
N SER A 152 -15.56 -21.83 35.35
CA SER A 152 -14.16 -22.18 35.46
C SER A 152 -13.85 -23.39 34.56
N GLY A 153 -13.26 -23.13 33.40
CA GLY A 153 -12.78 -24.17 32.48
C GLY A 153 -12.14 -23.54 31.23
N TRP A 154 -10.81 -23.40 31.28
CA TRP A 154 -9.89 -23.12 30.15
C TRP A 154 -10.09 -21.80 29.36
N TRP A 155 -9.28 -20.80 29.73
CA TRP A 155 -8.97 -19.55 29.00
C TRP A 155 -8.44 -19.86 27.58
N GLU A 156 -8.69 -19.13 26.49
CA GLU A 156 -8.07 -17.84 26.07
C GLU A 156 -8.40 -17.63 24.56
N TRP A 157 -8.65 -16.40 24.07
CA TRP A 157 -8.93 -16.02 22.65
C TRP A 157 -9.78 -16.99 21.79
N LYS A 158 -11.02 -16.60 21.37
CA LYS A 158 -11.91 -17.39 20.48
C LYS A 158 -11.12 -18.20 19.41
N PRO A 159 -11.04 -19.55 19.52
CA PRO A 159 -10.27 -20.37 18.57
C PRO A 159 -10.76 -20.17 17.13
N GLN A 160 -12.04 -19.80 16.94
CA GLN A 160 -12.66 -19.48 15.66
C GLN A 160 -11.92 -18.37 14.89
N LYS A 161 -11.32 -17.39 15.57
CA LYS A 161 -10.51 -16.37 14.88
C LYS A 161 -9.28 -17.02 14.22
N ARG A 162 -8.59 -17.90 14.95
CA ARG A 162 -7.42 -18.61 14.46
C ARG A 162 -7.78 -19.66 13.40
N HIS A 163 -8.94 -20.29 13.53
CA HIS A 163 -9.53 -21.17 12.50
C HIS A 163 -9.76 -20.40 11.20
N LEU A 164 -10.45 -19.24 11.25
CA LEU A 164 -10.69 -18.39 10.09
C LEU A 164 -9.39 -17.85 9.47
N GLU A 165 -8.41 -17.44 10.28
CA GLU A 165 -7.10 -17.01 9.78
C GLU A 165 -6.34 -18.14 9.09
N GLY A 166 -6.38 -19.36 9.64
CA GLY A 166 -5.78 -20.55 9.03
C GLY A 166 -6.47 -20.95 7.72
N LEU A 167 -7.81 -20.98 7.71
CA LEU A 167 -8.62 -21.24 6.51
C LEU A 167 -8.40 -20.18 5.42
N PHE A 168 -8.25 -18.92 5.81
CA PHE A 168 -7.95 -17.82 4.91
C PHE A 168 -6.57 -18.00 4.28
N THR A 169 -5.53 -18.26 5.07
CA THR A 169 -4.17 -18.51 4.55
C THR A 169 -4.10 -19.79 3.71
N ALA A 170 -4.93 -20.80 3.98
CA ALA A 170 -5.07 -21.99 3.13
C ALA A 170 -5.99 -21.79 1.91
N GLY A 171 -6.52 -20.57 1.71
CA GLY A 171 -7.45 -20.27 0.63
C GLY A 171 -8.70 -21.16 0.58
N ARG A 172 -9.14 -21.69 1.73
CA ARG A 172 -10.42 -22.40 1.89
C ARG A 172 -11.59 -21.42 2.08
N VAL A 173 -11.29 -20.24 2.63
CA VAL A 173 -12.21 -19.09 2.69
C VAL A 173 -11.52 -17.85 2.15
N MET A 174 -12.31 -16.90 1.63
CA MET A 174 -11.89 -15.59 1.15
C MET A 174 -12.66 -14.49 1.87
N VAL A 175 -12.13 -13.27 1.88
CA VAL A 175 -12.82 -12.11 2.43
C VAL A 175 -13.74 -11.53 1.36
N VAL A 176 -15.04 -11.43 1.66
CA VAL A 176 -16.05 -10.88 0.75
C VAL A 176 -16.39 -9.43 1.03
N GLU A 177 -16.20 -8.96 2.25
CA GLU A 177 -16.38 -7.55 2.63
C GLU A 177 -15.68 -7.27 3.97
N ARG A 178 -15.67 -6.00 4.36
CA ARG A 178 -15.27 -5.57 5.70
C ARG A 178 -16.41 -4.85 6.38
N ARG A 179 -16.79 -5.31 7.58
CA ARG A 179 -17.75 -4.59 8.45
C ARG A 179 -17.01 -4.05 9.66
N ASN A 180 -16.98 -2.73 9.83
CA ASN A 180 -16.16 -2.08 10.87
C ASN A 180 -14.68 -2.51 10.83
N PHE A 181 -14.14 -2.71 9.62
CA PHE A 181 -12.79 -3.23 9.38
C PHE A 181 -12.52 -4.66 9.88
N GLN A 182 -13.56 -5.41 10.26
CA GLN A 182 -13.49 -6.85 10.49
C GLN A 182 -13.79 -7.58 9.18
N ARG A 183 -12.97 -8.58 8.86
CA ARG A 183 -13.16 -9.43 7.68
C ARG A 183 -14.43 -10.27 7.82
N VAL A 184 -15.26 -10.26 6.79
CA VAL A 184 -16.35 -11.21 6.59
C VAL A 184 -15.85 -12.27 5.61
N TYR A 185 -15.90 -13.53 6.01
CA TYR A 185 -15.37 -14.66 5.28
C TYR A 185 -16.48 -15.47 4.63
N ASP A 186 -16.28 -15.85 3.37
CA ASP A 186 -17.07 -16.89 2.71
C ASP A 186 -16.16 -17.95 2.09
N VAL A 187 -16.70 -19.13 1.80
CA VAL A 187 -15.97 -20.22 1.15
C VAL A 187 -15.51 -19.83 -0.25
N THR A 188 -14.27 -20.18 -0.58
CA THR A 188 -13.60 -19.77 -1.83
C THR A 188 -14.41 -20.10 -3.08
N HIS A 189 -15.07 -21.26 -3.15
CA HIS A 189 -15.85 -21.66 -4.32
C HIS A 189 -17.12 -20.81 -4.55
N ARG A 190 -17.64 -20.12 -3.54
CA ARG A 190 -18.74 -19.14 -3.76
C ARG A 190 -18.22 -17.80 -4.24
N VAL A 191 -17.04 -17.42 -3.78
CA VAL A 191 -16.39 -16.16 -4.17
C VAL A 191 -15.79 -16.26 -5.58
N MET A 192 -15.29 -17.44 -5.95
CA MET A 192 -14.66 -17.77 -7.22
C MET A 192 -15.36 -18.97 -7.89
N PRO A 193 -16.66 -18.87 -8.26
CA PRO A 193 -17.48 -20.02 -8.68
C PRO A 193 -17.07 -20.65 -10.00
N HIS A 194 -16.32 -19.94 -10.83
CA HIS A 194 -15.84 -20.43 -12.13
C HIS A 194 -14.37 -20.87 -12.11
N TRP A 195 -13.70 -20.71 -10.97
CA TRP A 195 -12.29 -21.06 -10.83
C TRP A 195 -12.11 -22.57 -10.78
N ASP A 196 -11.16 -23.07 -11.55
CA ASP A 196 -10.77 -24.47 -11.58
C ASP A 196 -9.24 -24.58 -11.46
N ASP A 197 -8.76 -25.20 -10.37
CA ASP A 197 -7.32 -25.35 -10.14
C ASP A 197 -6.65 -26.24 -11.20
N GLU A 198 -7.37 -27.11 -11.92
CA GLU A 198 -6.77 -27.92 -13.00
C GLU A 198 -6.55 -27.10 -14.29
N ARG A 199 -7.43 -26.13 -14.54
CA ARG A 199 -7.43 -25.32 -15.76
C ARG A 199 -6.71 -23.98 -15.60
N ASP A 200 -6.92 -23.30 -14.48
CA ASP A 200 -6.58 -21.88 -14.30
C ASP A 200 -5.32 -21.67 -13.46
N LEU A 201 -4.83 -22.70 -12.76
CA LEU A 201 -3.67 -22.59 -11.89
C LEU A 201 -2.37 -22.37 -12.68
N LEU A 202 -1.65 -21.31 -12.30
CA LEU A 202 -0.27 -21.13 -12.73
C LEU A 202 0.66 -21.95 -11.86
N SER A 203 1.70 -22.54 -12.46
CA SER A 203 2.83 -23.04 -11.69
C SER A 203 3.43 -21.89 -10.86
N GLN A 204 4.07 -22.21 -9.72
CA GLN A 204 4.71 -21.20 -8.88
C GLN A 204 5.68 -20.33 -9.69
N THR A 205 6.52 -20.92 -10.54
CA THR A 205 7.46 -20.17 -11.38
C THR A 205 6.76 -19.21 -12.34
N GLN A 206 5.65 -19.62 -12.98
CA GLN A 206 4.88 -18.72 -13.85
C GLN A 206 4.23 -17.58 -13.06
N ALA A 207 3.67 -17.88 -11.88
CA ALA A 207 3.06 -16.87 -11.02
C ALA A 207 4.09 -15.85 -10.50
N GLU A 208 5.25 -16.31 -10.00
CA GLU A 208 6.34 -15.44 -9.56
C GLU A 208 6.90 -14.58 -10.70
N THR A 209 7.01 -15.17 -11.89
CA THR A 209 7.40 -14.46 -13.11
C THR A 209 6.44 -13.32 -13.43
N ALA A 210 5.13 -13.57 -13.39
CA ALA A 210 4.11 -12.53 -13.60
C ALA A 210 4.09 -11.49 -12.46
N MET A 211 4.36 -11.89 -11.21
CA MET A 211 4.55 -10.96 -10.09
C MET A 211 5.76 -10.04 -10.31
N LEU A 212 6.87 -10.55 -10.84
CA LEU A 212 8.04 -9.73 -11.20
C LEU A 212 7.72 -8.76 -12.34
N ASP A 213 6.97 -9.19 -13.35
CA ASP A 213 6.48 -8.32 -14.43
C ASP A 213 5.60 -7.18 -13.84
N ASN A 214 4.70 -7.50 -12.91
CA ASN A 214 3.90 -6.52 -12.17
C ASN A 214 4.75 -5.57 -11.31
N SER A 215 5.77 -6.08 -10.60
CA SER A 215 6.72 -5.26 -9.84
C SER A 215 7.44 -4.28 -10.75
N ALA A 216 7.96 -4.75 -11.89
CA ALA A 216 8.71 -3.93 -12.85
C ALA A 216 7.85 -2.81 -13.42
N ARG A 217 6.61 -3.12 -13.82
CA ARG A 217 5.64 -2.13 -14.30
C ARG A 217 5.29 -1.11 -13.22
N SER A 218 5.02 -1.57 -12.00
CA SER A 218 4.61 -0.70 -10.88
C SER A 218 5.75 0.23 -10.46
N LEU A 219 6.99 -0.28 -10.40
CA LEU A 219 8.15 0.54 -10.08
C LEU A 219 8.55 1.47 -11.23
N GLY A 220 8.35 1.05 -12.47
CA GLY A 220 8.67 1.82 -13.67
C GLY A 220 10.16 1.88 -14.00
N ILE A 221 10.98 2.26 -13.02
CA ILE A 221 12.45 2.23 -13.08
C ILE A 221 12.98 1.54 -11.83
N PHE A 222 13.90 0.59 -12.00
CA PHE A 222 14.29 -0.28 -10.90
C PHE A 222 15.70 -0.86 -11.02
N ARG A 223 16.22 -1.30 -9.87
CA ARG A 223 17.28 -2.32 -9.78
C ARG A 223 16.63 -3.67 -9.49
N GLU A 224 17.19 -4.76 -9.99
CA GLU A 224 16.63 -6.11 -9.83
C GLU A 224 16.32 -6.48 -8.36
N PRO A 225 17.17 -6.16 -7.36
CA PRO A 225 16.87 -6.50 -5.97
C PRO A 225 15.61 -5.84 -5.41
N TRP A 226 15.12 -4.75 -6.02
CA TRP A 226 13.89 -4.07 -5.58
C TRP A 226 12.62 -4.84 -6.00
N LEU A 227 12.69 -5.68 -7.03
CA LEU A 227 11.51 -6.38 -7.57
C LEU A 227 10.97 -7.44 -6.62
N ALA A 228 11.87 -8.18 -5.96
CA ALA A 228 11.52 -9.30 -5.10
C ALA A 228 10.74 -8.85 -3.85
N ASP A 229 11.08 -7.69 -3.30
CA ASP A 229 10.44 -7.16 -2.09
C ASP A 229 8.96 -6.81 -2.30
N TYR A 230 8.60 -6.37 -3.51
CA TYR A 230 7.25 -5.88 -3.83
C TYR A 230 6.15 -6.92 -3.54
N TYR A 231 6.42 -8.21 -3.78
CA TYR A 231 5.50 -9.35 -3.46
C TYR A 231 6.05 -10.28 -2.37
N ARG A 232 7.12 -9.88 -1.66
CA ARG A 232 7.90 -10.72 -0.72
C ARG A 232 8.32 -12.07 -1.30
N LEU A 233 8.81 -12.05 -2.54
CA LEU A 233 9.33 -13.25 -3.20
C LEU A 233 10.62 -13.72 -2.52
N LYS A 234 10.69 -15.00 -2.19
CA LYS A 234 11.87 -15.62 -1.59
C LYS A 234 12.78 -16.14 -2.69
N ARG A 235 13.90 -15.44 -2.92
CA ARG A 235 14.97 -15.85 -3.87
C ARG A 235 14.45 -16.14 -5.30
N PRO A 236 13.72 -15.21 -5.95
CA PRO A 236 13.28 -15.42 -7.32
C PRO A 236 14.46 -15.42 -8.31
N GLU A 237 14.29 -16.08 -9.46
CA GLU A 237 15.26 -16.15 -10.56
C GLU A 237 15.34 -14.84 -11.37
N LEU A 238 15.91 -13.79 -10.75
CA LEU A 238 15.94 -12.43 -11.31
C LEU A 238 16.78 -12.31 -12.59
N LYS A 239 17.92 -13.02 -12.67
CA LYS A 239 18.84 -12.93 -13.81
C LYS A 239 18.16 -13.40 -15.10
N ASN A 240 17.61 -14.61 -15.06
CA ASN A 240 16.91 -15.20 -16.21
C ASN A 240 15.67 -14.38 -16.58
N TRP A 241 14.89 -13.93 -15.57
CA TRP A 241 13.75 -13.03 -15.81
C TRP A 241 14.19 -11.76 -16.56
N ARG A 242 15.26 -11.11 -16.09
CA ARG A 242 15.78 -9.87 -16.67
C ARG A 242 16.25 -10.06 -18.11
N ASP A 243 17.03 -11.11 -18.36
CA ASP A 243 17.58 -11.38 -19.70
C ASP A 243 16.45 -11.60 -20.72
N VAL A 244 15.45 -12.43 -20.39
CA VAL A 244 14.27 -12.66 -21.25
C VAL A 244 13.47 -11.39 -21.50
N ARG A 245 13.25 -10.53 -20.49
CA ARG A 245 12.46 -9.29 -20.63
C ARG A 245 13.19 -8.22 -21.42
N ALA A 246 14.52 -8.18 -21.30
CA ALA A 246 15.38 -7.32 -22.10
C ALA A 246 15.35 -7.74 -23.57
N GLU A 247 15.46 -9.04 -23.88
CA GLU A 247 15.33 -9.57 -25.24
C GLU A 247 13.96 -9.25 -25.85
N GLN A 248 12.89 -9.39 -25.06
CA GLN A 248 11.52 -9.01 -25.45
C GLN A 248 11.27 -7.51 -25.50
N ARG A 249 12.26 -6.66 -25.16
CA ARG A 249 12.15 -5.20 -25.07
C ARG A 249 11.04 -4.72 -24.14
N LYS A 250 10.67 -5.52 -23.14
CA LYS A 250 9.75 -5.14 -22.07
C LYS A 250 10.41 -4.26 -21.03
N ILE A 251 11.73 -4.39 -20.91
CA ILE A 251 12.57 -3.51 -20.11
C ILE A 251 13.75 -3.08 -20.97
N ILE A 252 14.25 -1.87 -20.75
CA ILE A 252 15.45 -1.37 -21.41
C ILE A 252 16.48 -0.94 -20.38
N PRO A 253 17.78 -1.14 -20.66
CA PRO A 253 18.82 -0.75 -19.73
C PRO A 253 19.04 0.76 -19.80
N VAL A 254 19.22 1.39 -18.64
CA VAL A 254 19.49 2.83 -18.46
C VAL A 254 20.57 3.02 -17.41
N ASP A 255 21.28 4.14 -17.43
CA ASP A 255 22.25 4.52 -16.39
C ASP A 255 21.71 5.74 -15.67
N VAL A 256 21.71 5.71 -14.35
CA VAL A 256 21.14 6.76 -13.51
C VAL A 256 22.25 7.34 -12.67
N GLU A 257 22.39 8.67 -12.72
CA GLU A 257 23.31 9.43 -11.90
C GLU A 257 23.29 8.97 -10.43
N ARG A 258 24.47 8.72 -9.84
CA ARG A 258 24.69 8.17 -8.49
C ARG A 258 24.21 6.74 -8.25
N LEU A 259 23.33 6.20 -9.09
CA LEU A 259 22.80 4.84 -8.96
C LEU A 259 23.37 3.85 -9.99
N GLY A 260 24.06 4.30 -11.03
CA GLY A 260 24.62 3.42 -12.04
C GLY A 260 23.56 2.66 -12.85
N PRO A 261 23.88 1.44 -13.32
CA PRO A 261 23.00 0.64 -14.16
C PRO A 261 21.66 0.30 -13.51
N MET A 262 20.58 0.53 -14.26
CA MET A 262 19.20 0.24 -13.89
C MET A 262 18.39 -0.22 -15.11
N TRP A 263 17.14 -0.59 -14.88
CA TRP A 263 16.20 -1.00 -15.92
C TRP A 263 14.97 -0.10 -15.90
N LEU A 264 14.50 0.29 -17.08
CA LEU A 264 13.25 1.03 -17.28
C LEU A 264 12.23 0.12 -17.95
N HIS A 265 11.03 0.06 -17.39
CA HIS A 265 9.88 -0.62 -18.00
C HIS A 265 9.42 0.11 -19.27
N SER A 266 9.07 -0.64 -20.32
CA SER A 266 8.78 -0.09 -21.65
C SER A 266 7.56 0.84 -21.69
N ASP A 267 6.61 0.69 -20.76
CA ASP A 267 5.48 1.62 -20.60
C ASP A 267 5.91 3.08 -20.38
N LEU A 268 7.15 3.31 -19.90
CA LEU A 268 7.68 4.64 -19.64
C LEU A 268 8.53 5.20 -20.78
N LEU A 269 8.67 4.51 -21.92
CA LEU A 269 9.43 5.01 -23.08
C LEU A 269 8.99 6.41 -23.54
N PRO A 270 7.68 6.75 -23.61
CA PRO A 270 7.28 8.12 -23.97
C PRO A 270 7.71 9.19 -22.95
N LEU A 271 7.85 8.81 -21.67
CA LEU A 271 8.34 9.71 -20.62
C LEU A 271 9.86 9.77 -20.57
N LEU A 272 10.56 8.71 -20.98
CA LEU A 272 12.01 8.71 -21.12
C LEU A 272 12.47 9.77 -22.12
N GLU A 273 11.81 9.89 -23.26
CA GLU A 273 12.17 10.93 -24.25
C GLU A 273 11.91 12.34 -23.72
N GLN A 274 10.89 12.52 -22.87
CA GLN A 274 10.66 13.80 -22.18
C GLN A 274 11.75 14.08 -21.13
N ALA A 275 12.19 13.07 -20.38
CA ALA A 275 13.27 13.20 -19.41
C ALA A 275 14.58 13.60 -20.10
N LYS A 276 14.96 12.90 -21.18
CA LYS A 276 16.15 13.22 -21.99
C LYS A 276 16.10 14.62 -22.59
N ALA A 277 14.91 15.14 -22.88
CA ALA A 277 14.70 16.50 -23.36
C ALA A 277 14.59 17.55 -22.24
N GLY A 278 14.74 17.19 -20.97
CA GLY A 278 14.58 18.08 -19.81
C GLY A 278 13.15 18.58 -19.59
N LYS A 279 12.14 17.87 -20.12
CA LYS A 279 10.72 18.27 -20.12
C LYS A 279 9.87 17.48 -19.12
N LEU A 280 10.39 16.39 -18.56
CA LEU A 280 9.67 15.58 -17.58
C LEU A 280 9.65 16.28 -16.21
N THR A 281 8.50 16.81 -15.82
CA THR A 281 8.35 17.61 -14.60
C THR A 281 7.31 17.04 -13.64
N ALA A 282 7.71 16.87 -12.38
CA ALA A 282 6.79 16.60 -11.29
C ALA A 282 6.16 17.90 -10.76
N THR A 283 4.86 17.85 -10.52
CA THR A 283 4.07 18.99 -10.03
C THR A 283 3.27 18.68 -8.79
N HIS A 284 3.08 17.40 -8.48
CA HIS A 284 2.24 16.97 -7.37
C HIS A 284 2.88 17.23 -6.01
N SER A 285 2.07 17.55 -5.01
CA SER A 285 2.45 17.56 -3.60
C SER A 285 1.39 16.80 -2.82
N ALA A 286 1.80 15.90 -1.93
CA ALA A 286 0.88 15.00 -1.26
C ALA A 286 1.43 14.57 0.11
N VAL A 287 0.50 14.31 1.04
CA VAL A 287 0.76 13.53 2.25
C VAL A 287 0.68 12.05 1.87
N LEU A 288 1.76 11.30 2.13
CA LEU A 288 1.82 9.88 1.82
C LEU A 288 1.57 9.03 3.07
N SER A 289 1.11 7.80 2.86
CA SER A 289 1.08 6.79 3.92
C SER A 289 2.50 6.31 4.23
N PRO A 290 2.82 5.94 5.49
CA PRO A 290 4.08 5.26 5.80
C PRO A 290 4.22 3.88 5.13
N PHE A 291 3.12 3.31 4.63
CA PHE A 291 3.10 2.06 3.87
C PHE A 291 2.81 2.30 2.37
N ASP A 292 3.05 3.52 1.89
CA ASP A 292 2.95 3.81 0.46
C ASP A 292 4.02 3.03 -0.33
N PRO A 293 3.72 2.50 -1.53
CA PRO A 293 4.70 1.80 -2.35
C PRO A 293 5.94 2.62 -2.71
N VAL A 294 5.88 3.95 -2.60
CA VAL A 294 7.06 4.83 -2.76
C VAL A 294 8.06 4.67 -1.61
N VAL A 295 7.59 4.38 -0.37
CA VAL A 295 8.43 4.42 0.83
C VAL A 295 8.51 3.12 1.64
N TRP A 296 7.64 2.12 1.38
CA TRP A 296 7.62 0.89 2.19
C TRP A 296 8.94 0.11 2.12
N ASP A 297 9.67 0.25 1.01
CA ASP A 297 10.96 -0.39 0.79
C ASP A 297 12.01 0.63 1.19
N ARG A 298 12.52 0.48 2.41
CA ARG A 298 13.45 1.42 3.01
C ARG A 298 14.73 1.58 2.19
N LYS A 299 15.24 0.49 1.61
CA LYS A 299 16.46 0.53 0.81
C LYS A 299 16.24 1.32 -0.48
N ARG A 300 15.11 1.08 -1.15
CA ARG A 300 14.73 1.86 -2.34
C ARG A 300 14.44 3.32 -2.01
N ALA A 301 13.74 3.61 -0.92
CA ALA A 301 13.45 4.97 -0.48
C ALA A 301 14.75 5.74 -0.16
N GLU A 302 15.70 5.11 0.51
CA GLU A 302 17.02 5.67 0.77
C GLU A 302 17.80 5.90 -0.53
N GLN A 303 17.94 4.88 -1.38
CA GLN A 303 18.73 4.97 -2.63
C GLN A 303 18.12 5.95 -3.64
N LEU A 304 16.81 5.87 -3.87
CA LEU A 304 16.15 6.65 -4.93
C LEU A 304 15.78 8.04 -4.44
N PHE A 305 15.34 8.22 -3.19
CA PHE A 305 14.81 9.49 -2.69
C PHE A 305 15.66 10.17 -1.63
N ASP A 306 16.84 9.63 -1.28
CA ASP A 306 17.66 10.12 -0.16
C ASP A 306 16.84 10.15 1.16
N PHE A 307 15.86 9.25 1.31
CA PHE A 307 14.88 9.28 2.39
C PHE A 307 15.06 8.10 3.34
N ASN A 308 15.94 8.28 4.35
CA ASN A 308 16.10 7.30 5.42
C ASN A 308 14.91 7.40 6.39
N TYR A 309 14.05 6.40 6.37
CA TYR A 309 12.79 6.43 7.09
C TYR A 309 12.46 5.10 7.74
N ARG A 310 12.11 5.15 9.03
CA ARG A 310 11.61 4.02 9.79
C ARG A 310 10.33 4.43 10.50
N LEU A 311 9.27 3.65 10.29
CA LEU A 311 8.05 3.80 11.06
C LEU A 311 8.30 3.44 12.53
N GLU A 312 7.96 4.36 13.42
CA GLU A 312 8.28 4.31 14.86
C GLU A 312 7.07 3.96 15.74
N CYS A 313 5.95 3.53 15.14
CA CYS A 313 4.76 3.13 15.89
C CYS A 313 5.01 1.95 16.85
N TYR A 314 5.98 1.10 16.53
CA TYR A 314 6.43 -0.01 17.37
C TYR A 314 7.57 0.37 18.33
N THR A 315 8.10 1.59 18.22
CA THR A 315 9.16 2.10 19.09
C THR A 315 8.51 2.72 20.34
N PRO A 316 9.00 2.42 21.57
CA PRO A 316 8.53 3.09 22.79
C PRO A 316 8.67 4.61 22.69
N ALA A 317 7.70 5.35 23.22
CA ALA A 317 7.61 6.81 23.04
C ALA A 317 8.92 7.59 23.29
N PRO A 318 9.70 7.32 24.37
CA PRO A 318 10.95 8.06 24.63
C PRO A 318 12.09 7.77 23.63
N LYS A 319 11.99 6.69 22.85
CA LYS A 319 13.00 6.28 21.86
C LYS A 319 12.63 6.71 20.43
N ARG A 320 11.51 7.41 20.25
CA ARG A 320 11.06 7.90 18.95
C ARG A 320 11.87 9.13 18.56
N GLN A 321 12.33 9.18 17.32
CA GLN A 321 13.04 10.32 16.77
C GLN A 321 12.07 11.31 16.12
N TYR A 322 11.07 10.80 15.39
CA TYR A 322 10.19 11.63 14.55
C TYR A 322 8.73 11.61 14.99
N GLY A 323 8.23 10.53 15.60
CA GLY A 323 6.83 10.46 16.03
C GLY A 323 6.23 9.07 16.00
N TYR A 324 4.94 8.94 16.31
CA TYR A 324 4.27 7.63 16.35
C TYR A 324 3.89 7.13 14.94
N PHE A 325 3.13 7.91 14.17
CA PHE A 325 2.61 7.51 12.86
C PHE A 325 2.98 8.55 11.82
N VAL A 326 4.26 8.55 11.47
CA VAL A 326 4.89 9.57 10.64
C VAL A 326 4.51 9.39 9.17
N LEU A 327 3.97 10.46 8.59
CA LEU A 327 3.54 10.55 7.20
C LEU A 327 4.63 11.24 6.35
N PRO A 328 5.17 10.61 5.30
CA PRO A 328 6.07 11.28 4.37
C PRO A 328 5.38 12.40 3.60
N LEU A 329 6.11 13.49 3.32
CA LEU A 329 5.63 14.62 2.53
C LEU A 329 6.31 14.61 1.16
N LEU A 330 5.52 14.40 0.11
CA LEU A 330 5.94 14.51 -1.28
C LEU A 330 5.76 15.94 -1.77
N HIS A 331 6.77 16.50 -2.42
CA HIS A 331 6.66 17.76 -3.14
C HIS A 331 7.49 17.70 -4.44
N ARG A 332 6.80 17.81 -5.58
CA ARG A 332 7.37 17.99 -6.92
C ARG A 332 8.55 17.06 -7.22
N GLY A 333 8.37 15.76 -6.93
CA GLY A 333 9.38 14.74 -7.25
C GLY A 333 10.28 14.35 -6.08
N GLN A 334 10.17 15.01 -4.93
CA GLN A 334 11.05 14.80 -3.78
C GLN A 334 10.26 14.48 -2.51
N LEU A 335 10.81 13.61 -1.66
CA LEU A 335 10.35 13.44 -0.29
C LEU A 335 11.02 14.51 0.58
N VAL A 336 10.29 15.58 0.85
CA VAL A 336 10.83 16.82 1.43
C VAL A 336 10.77 16.86 2.95
N GLY A 337 9.99 15.98 3.56
CA GLY A 337 9.76 16.01 4.99
C GLY A 337 8.89 14.87 5.52
N ARG A 338 8.55 14.98 6.80
CA ARG A 338 7.84 14.01 7.60
C ARG A 338 6.87 14.75 8.52
N MET A 339 5.69 14.20 8.73
CA MET A 339 4.65 14.78 9.60
C MET A 339 4.10 13.72 10.55
N ASP A 340 4.27 13.89 11.85
CA ASP A 340 3.51 13.14 12.86
C ASP A 340 2.23 13.92 13.17
N ALA A 341 1.08 13.29 12.98
CA ALA A 341 -0.21 13.95 13.09
C ALA A 341 -1.27 13.02 13.69
N LYS A 342 -2.35 13.63 14.20
CA LYS A 342 -3.49 12.93 14.78
C LYS A 342 -4.79 13.62 14.37
N MET A 343 -5.78 12.82 13.96
CA MET A 343 -7.11 13.33 13.66
C MET A 343 -8.03 13.20 14.90
N HIS A 344 -8.36 14.32 15.52
CA HIS A 344 -9.33 14.41 16.63
C HIS A 344 -10.75 14.51 16.08
N ARG A 345 -11.29 13.36 15.68
CA ARG A 345 -12.59 13.27 14.98
C ARG A 345 -13.76 13.89 15.73
N LYS A 346 -13.76 13.86 17.07
CA LYS A 346 -14.84 14.47 17.88
C LYS A 346 -14.88 16.00 17.78
N THR A 347 -13.74 16.64 17.62
CA THR A 347 -13.61 18.10 17.56
C THR A 347 -13.35 18.62 16.15
N GLY A 348 -13.17 17.73 15.17
CA GLY A 348 -12.84 18.11 13.80
C GLY A 348 -11.42 18.67 13.65
N VAL A 349 -10.49 18.37 14.57
CA VAL A 349 -9.13 18.96 14.52
C VAL A 349 -8.11 17.97 13.99
N LEU A 350 -7.37 18.35 12.95
CA LEU A 350 -6.13 17.68 12.55
C LEU A 350 -4.97 18.33 13.30
N GLU A 351 -4.44 17.65 14.31
CA GLU A 351 -3.26 18.10 15.05
C GLU A 351 -2.00 17.61 14.35
N ILE A 352 -1.14 18.55 13.95
CA ILE A 352 0.24 18.25 13.54
C ILE A 352 1.11 18.33 14.79
N ILE A 353 1.43 17.17 15.37
CA ILE A 353 2.23 17.06 16.59
C ILE A 353 3.66 17.51 16.30
N SER A 354 4.22 17.01 15.19
CA SER A 354 5.51 17.47 14.71
C SER A 354 5.66 17.39 13.19
N LEU A 355 6.41 18.32 12.62
CA LEU A 355 6.80 18.35 11.22
C LEU A 355 8.32 18.53 11.11
N TRP A 356 8.93 17.76 10.22
CA TRP A 356 10.39 17.74 10.01
C TRP A 356 10.68 17.86 8.52
N LEU A 357 11.62 18.72 8.13
CA LEU A 357 12.16 18.74 6.76
C LEU A 357 13.33 17.76 6.63
N GLN A 358 13.59 17.26 5.42
CA GLN A 358 14.85 16.55 5.15
C GLN A 358 16.04 17.51 5.25
N ASP A 359 17.20 16.96 5.60
CA ASP A 359 18.45 17.70 5.60
C ASP A 359 18.72 18.31 4.21
N GLY A 360 19.13 19.58 4.19
CA GLY A 360 19.37 20.33 2.96
C GLY A 360 18.11 20.90 2.28
N VAL A 361 16.90 20.54 2.71
CA VAL A 361 15.66 21.12 2.16
C VAL A 361 15.43 22.52 2.73
N LYS A 362 15.45 23.52 1.85
CA LYS A 362 15.18 24.92 2.20
C LYS A 362 13.70 25.26 2.00
N PRO A 363 13.01 25.86 2.98
CA PRO A 363 11.60 26.20 2.90
C PRO A 363 11.33 27.47 2.09
N GLY A 364 11.56 27.41 0.78
CA GLY A 364 11.15 28.46 -0.14
C GLY A 364 9.62 28.52 -0.33
N ILE A 365 9.14 29.62 -0.90
CA ILE A 365 7.70 29.91 -1.11
C ILE A 365 6.95 28.75 -1.78
N THR A 366 7.54 28.16 -2.82
CA THR A 366 6.92 27.05 -3.56
C THR A 366 6.73 25.80 -2.70
N LEU A 367 7.73 25.46 -1.88
CA LEU A 367 7.67 24.32 -0.97
C LEU A 367 6.59 24.56 0.09
N GLN A 368 6.63 25.72 0.74
CA GLN A 368 5.65 26.10 1.76
C GLN A 368 4.23 26.00 1.24
N ARG A 369 3.95 26.61 0.07
CA ARG A 369 2.62 26.56 -0.54
C ARG A 369 2.21 25.14 -0.92
N GLY A 370 3.13 24.35 -1.46
CA GLY A 370 2.85 22.97 -1.87
C GLY A 370 2.55 22.03 -0.70
N VAL A 371 3.36 22.12 0.36
CA VAL A 371 3.15 21.33 1.58
C VAL A 371 1.89 21.79 2.32
N PHE A 372 1.67 23.10 2.42
CA PHE A 372 0.43 23.66 2.97
C PHE A 372 -0.78 23.08 2.24
N GLN A 373 -0.83 23.19 0.90
CA GLN A 373 -1.96 22.68 0.13
C GLN A 373 -2.14 21.17 0.29
N ALA A 374 -1.05 20.40 0.34
CA ALA A 374 -1.14 18.95 0.54
C ALA A 374 -1.74 18.57 1.90
N ILE A 375 -1.37 19.29 2.96
CA ILE A 375 -1.91 19.10 4.31
C ILE A 375 -3.36 19.57 4.37
N ASP A 376 -3.67 20.71 3.77
CA ASP A 376 -5.00 21.31 3.73
C ASP A 376 -6.00 20.42 2.94
N ASP A 377 -5.57 19.86 1.81
CA ASP A 377 -6.33 18.85 1.05
C ASP A 377 -6.57 17.59 1.89
N PHE A 378 -5.54 17.11 2.60
CA PHE A 378 -5.64 15.94 3.48
C PHE A 378 -6.58 16.20 4.66
N ALA A 379 -6.50 17.37 5.29
CA ALA A 379 -7.38 17.79 6.38
C ALA A 379 -8.84 17.83 5.92
N ARG A 380 -9.12 18.40 4.74
CA ARG A 380 -10.46 18.40 4.14
C ARG A 380 -11.01 17.00 3.93
N TRP A 381 -10.20 16.11 3.34
CA TRP A 381 -10.61 14.72 3.11
C TRP A 381 -10.89 13.96 4.42
N GLN A 382 -10.17 14.29 5.49
CA GLN A 382 -10.42 13.77 6.83
C GLN A 382 -11.62 14.43 7.55
N GLN A 383 -12.31 15.35 6.87
CA GLN A 383 -13.41 16.16 7.42
C GLN A 383 -12.99 17.00 8.63
N ALA A 384 -11.72 17.44 8.66
CA ALA A 384 -11.25 18.39 9.65
C ALA A 384 -11.82 19.78 9.36
N THR A 385 -12.21 20.50 10.41
CA THR A 385 -12.57 21.91 10.38
C THR A 385 -11.38 22.81 10.66
N ARG A 386 -10.33 22.28 11.32
CA ARG A 386 -9.13 23.04 11.69
C ARG A 386 -7.88 22.18 11.66
N VAL A 387 -6.75 22.80 11.30
CA VAL A 387 -5.39 22.27 11.51
C VAL A 387 -4.72 23.04 12.65
N THR A 388 -4.07 22.34 13.58
CA THR A 388 -3.21 22.95 14.61
C THR A 388 -1.76 22.51 14.45
N LEU A 389 -0.81 23.38 14.80
CA LEU A 389 0.61 23.12 14.68
C LEU A 389 1.26 23.00 16.07
N GLY A 390 1.98 21.91 16.28
CA GLY A 390 2.86 21.67 17.43
C GLY A 390 4.30 22.09 17.09
N ARG A 391 5.21 21.12 17.02
CA ARG A 391 6.63 21.38 16.69
C ARG A 391 6.85 21.40 15.17
N TYR A 392 7.37 22.49 14.62
CA TYR A 392 7.74 22.56 13.20
C TYR A 392 8.91 23.54 12.99
N PRO A 393 9.61 23.52 11.84
CA PRO A 393 10.66 24.48 11.52
C PRO A 393 10.12 25.91 11.44
N ASP A 394 10.75 26.87 12.12
CA ASP A 394 10.32 28.27 12.22
C ASP A 394 10.12 29.00 10.88
N SER A 395 10.71 28.45 9.83
CA SER A 395 10.69 28.99 8.47
C SER A 395 9.59 28.40 7.58
N LEU A 396 8.80 27.44 8.07
CA LEU A 396 7.58 26.96 7.42
C LEU A 396 6.35 27.67 8.01
N PHE A 397 5.35 27.95 7.17
CA PHE A 397 4.04 28.50 7.58
C PHE A 397 4.14 29.80 8.39
N VAL A 398 4.99 30.73 7.93
CA VAL A 398 5.27 32.01 8.63
C VAL A 398 3.97 32.79 8.91
N ASP A 399 2.98 32.68 8.03
CA ASP A 399 1.70 33.40 8.13
C ASP A 399 0.61 32.66 8.93
N CYS A 400 0.86 31.43 9.41
CA CYS A 400 -0.15 30.58 10.06
C CYS A 400 0.44 29.81 11.26
N ARG A 401 1.07 30.52 12.21
CA ARG A 401 1.84 29.90 13.31
C ARG A 401 1.00 29.01 14.24
N ASP A 402 -0.26 29.37 14.46
CA ASP A 402 -1.19 28.59 15.31
C ASP A 402 -2.01 27.56 14.52
N GLY A 403 -1.65 27.31 13.26
CA GLY A 403 -2.43 26.53 12.31
C GLY A 403 -3.44 27.38 11.53
N TRP A 404 -4.47 26.74 10.97
CA TRP A 404 -5.46 27.40 10.12
C TRP A 404 -6.82 26.69 10.15
N GLU A 405 -7.87 27.45 9.85
CA GLU A 405 -9.22 26.92 9.68
C GLU A 405 -9.40 26.38 8.25
N ILE A 406 -10.14 25.29 8.12
CA ILE A 406 -10.46 24.66 6.85
C ILE A 406 -11.72 25.32 6.28
N ALA A 407 -11.57 25.98 5.13
CA ALA A 407 -12.71 26.53 4.43
C ALA A 407 -13.73 25.42 4.09
N PRO A 408 -15.03 25.61 4.36
CA PRO A 408 -16.05 24.64 4.00
C PRO A 408 -16.03 24.39 2.49
N ALA A 409 -16.27 23.13 2.10
CA ALA A 409 -16.33 22.75 0.70
C ALA A 409 -17.43 23.59 0.00
N ARG A 410 -17.05 24.30 -1.06
CA ARG A 410 -17.98 25.07 -1.90
C ARG A 410 -18.82 24.18 -2.80
#